data_AF-A0A928GNC2-F1
#
_entry.id   AF-A0A928GNC2-F1
#
_cell.length_a   1.000
_cell.length_b   1.000
_cell.length_c   1.000
_cell.angle_alpha   90.00
_cell.angle_beta   90.00
_cell.angle_gamma   90.00
#
_symmetry.space_group_name_H-M   'P 1'
#
loop_
_entity.id
_entity.type
_entity.pdbx_description
1 polymer ?
#
loop_
_entity_poly.entity_id
_entity_poly.type
_entity_poly.pdbx_seq_one_letter_code
_entity_poly.pdbx_strand_id
1 'polypeptide(L)'
;MALGVVLTLMLKRIIPQFVTPYWSLQILFFALVNLVIYFVGVKIKSSGNTDKMTNFYMLTTMVKLVTYLAILLIYALMFPADAKSFIITFMMYYLCFTIFETFYKIKTNNQR
;
A
#
# COMPACT_ATOMS: atom_id res chain seq x y z
N MET A 1 -1.77 -8.53 -16.42
CA MET A 1 -2.26 -7.32 -17.13
C MET A 1 -3.72 -7.46 -17.58
N ALA A 2 -4.15 -8.55 -18.24
CA ALA A 2 -5.53 -8.74 -18.69
C ALA A 2 -6.60 -8.81 -17.57
N LEU A 3 -6.29 -9.46 -16.44
CA LEU A 3 -7.20 -9.51 -15.28
C LEU A 3 -7.48 -8.13 -14.67
N GLY A 4 -6.49 -7.23 -14.69
CA GLY A 4 -6.66 -5.85 -14.23
C GLY A 4 -7.66 -5.12 -15.12
N VAL A 5 -7.51 -5.22 -16.45
CA VAL A 5 -8.39 -4.54 -17.42
C VAL A 5 -9.85 -4.98 -17.28
N VAL A 6 -10.10 -6.29 -17.17
CA VAL A 6 -11.47 -6.84 -17.02
C VAL A 6 -12.11 -6.39 -15.71
N LEU A 7 -11.35 -6.38 -14.62
CA LEU A 7 -11.81 -5.91 -13.31
C LEU A 7 -12.14 -4.40 -13.35
N THR A 8 -11.37 -3.60 -14.10
CA THR A 8 -11.68 -2.17 -14.36
C THR A 8 -13.05 -1.97 -14.99
N LEU A 9 -13.34 -2.76 -16.03
CA LEU A 9 -14.54 -2.62 -16.84
C LEU A 9 -15.78 -3.03 -16.04
N MET A 10 -15.64 -4.03 -15.18
CA MET A 10 -16.70 -4.46 -14.25
C MET A 10 -16.99 -3.42 -13.16
N LEU A 11 -15.95 -2.84 -12.55
CA LEU A 11 -16.10 -1.80 -11.51
C LEU A 11 -16.67 -0.48 -12.06
N LYS A 12 -16.32 -0.11 -13.30
CA LYS A 12 -16.84 1.11 -13.96
C LYS A 12 -18.37 1.07 -14.14
N ARG A 13 -18.96 -0.12 -14.22
CA ARG A 13 -20.41 -0.33 -14.39
C ARG A 13 -21.19 -0.21 -13.08
N ILE A 14 -20.55 -0.44 -11.94
CA ILE A 14 -21.19 -0.43 -10.61
C ILE A 14 -20.94 0.92 -9.91
N ILE A 15 -19.77 1.55 -10.09
CA ILE A 15 -19.46 2.84 -9.46
C ILE A 15 -18.63 3.75 -10.38
N PRO A 16 -19.26 4.50 -11.30
CA PRO A 16 -18.55 5.30 -12.31
C PRO A 16 -17.71 6.45 -11.74
N GLN A 17 -17.94 6.85 -10.48
CA GLN A 17 -17.29 8.02 -9.85
C GLN A 17 -15.99 7.74 -9.08
N PHE A 18 -15.64 6.47 -8.80
CA PHE A 18 -14.43 6.10 -8.03
C PHE A 18 -13.38 5.33 -8.82
N VAL A 19 -13.66 4.95 -10.09
CA VAL A 19 -12.67 4.27 -10.93
C VAL A 19 -11.83 5.32 -11.64
N THR A 20 -10.85 5.87 -10.94
CA THR A 20 -9.79 6.65 -11.59
C THR A 20 -9.01 5.71 -12.53
N PRO A 21 -8.68 6.13 -13.76
CA PRO A 21 -7.91 5.31 -14.71
C PRO A 21 -6.61 4.71 -14.13
N TYR A 22 -6.07 5.33 -13.07
CA TYR A 22 -4.82 4.96 -12.41
C TYR A 22 -4.95 3.94 -11.26
N TRP A 23 -6.15 3.44 -10.94
CA TRP A 23 -6.38 2.48 -9.85
C TRP A 23 -5.51 1.20 -9.97
N SER A 24 -5.26 0.70 -11.19
CA SER A 24 -4.39 -0.46 -11.43
C SER A 24 -2.94 -0.17 -11.08
N LEU A 25 -2.46 1.06 -11.34
CA LEU A 25 -1.11 1.49 -10.97
C LEU A 25 -0.97 1.68 -9.46
N GLN A 26 -2.02 2.19 -8.78
CA GLN A 26 -2.03 2.28 -7.31
C GLN A 26 -1.88 0.90 -6.66
N ILE A 27 -2.66 -0.10 -7.10
CA ILE A 27 -2.54 -1.47 -6.57
C ILE A 27 -1.15 -2.03 -6.81
N LEU A 28 -0.60 -1.88 -8.02
CA LEU A 28 0.73 -2.36 -8.36
C LEU A 28 1.81 -1.70 -7.51
N PHE A 29 1.71 -0.39 -7.28
CA PHE A 29 2.61 0.35 -6.40
C PHE A 29 2.57 -0.17 -4.96
N PHE A 30 1.37 -0.32 -4.38
CA PHE A 30 1.21 -0.88 -3.03
C PHE A 30 1.74 -2.32 -2.94
N ALA A 31 1.52 -3.15 -3.96
CA ALA A 31 2.03 -4.51 -4.00
C ALA A 31 3.57 -4.54 -4.04
N LEU A 32 4.20 -3.71 -4.87
CA LEU A 32 5.66 -3.62 -4.98
C LEU A 32 6.29 -3.15 -3.66
N VAL A 33 5.75 -2.09 -3.05
CA VAL A 33 6.25 -1.57 -1.77
C VAL A 33 6.17 -2.65 -0.68
N ASN A 34 5.05 -3.35 -0.58
CA ASN A 34 4.89 -4.43 0.40
C ASN A 34 5.81 -5.62 0.14
N LEU A 35 6.05 -5.96 -1.13
CA LEU A 35 6.98 -7.02 -1.52
C LEU A 35 8.41 -6.70 -1.12
N VAL A 36 8.89 -5.47 -1.41
CA VAL A 36 10.23 -5.02 -1.00
C VAL A 36 10.39 -5.11 0.52
N ILE A 37 9.40 -4.65 1.27
CA ILE A 37 9.42 -4.68 2.74
C ILE A 37 9.42 -6.11 3.26
N TYR A 38 8.67 -7.01 2.64
CA TYR A 38 8.67 -8.41 3.01
C TYR A 38 10.07 -9.04 2.83
N PHE A 39 10.71 -8.83 1.67
CA PHE A 39 12.06 -9.36 1.41
C PHE A 39 13.10 -8.82 2.40
N VAL A 40 13.08 -7.52 2.67
CA VAL A 40 14.02 -6.91 3.64
C VAL A 40 13.71 -7.40 5.06
N GLY A 41 12.43 -7.54 5.42
CA GLY A 41 12.00 -8.05 6.72
C GLY A 41 12.44 -9.50 6.97
N VAL A 42 12.34 -10.38 5.98
CA VAL A 42 12.83 -11.77 6.06
C VAL A 42 14.35 -11.80 6.30
N LYS A 43 15.10 -10.94 5.60
CA LYS A 43 16.56 -10.85 5.75
C LYS A 43 16.97 -10.42 7.17
N ILE A 44 16.25 -9.46 7.74
CA ILE A 44 16.51 -8.95 9.11
C ILE A 44 16.10 -9.98 10.17
N LYS A 45 14.99 -10.70 9.96
CA LYS A 45 14.52 -11.78 10.86
C LYS A 45 15.55 -12.91 10.99
N SER A 46 16.27 -13.24 9.91
CA SER A 46 17.34 -14.24 9.91
C SER A 46 18.52 -13.87 10.83
N SER A 47 18.66 -12.61 11.23
CA SER A 47 19.75 -12.18 12.12
C SER A 47 19.51 -12.46 13.60
N GLY A 48 18.33 -13.00 13.97
CA GLY A 48 17.99 -13.37 15.35
C GLY A 48 17.75 -12.20 16.33
N ASN A 49 18.08 -10.97 15.94
CA ASN A 49 18.00 -9.78 16.78
C ASN A 49 16.58 -9.17 16.75
N THR A 50 15.81 -9.39 17.81
CA THR A 50 14.44 -8.86 17.95
C THR A 50 14.40 -7.34 17.89
N ASP A 51 15.37 -6.64 18.48
CA ASP A 51 15.44 -5.16 18.48
C ASP A 51 15.58 -4.58 17.07
N LYS A 52 16.39 -5.22 16.22
CA LYS A 52 16.57 -4.79 14.83
C LYS A 52 15.29 -4.97 14.01
N MET A 53 14.49 -6.00 14.33
CA MET A 53 13.21 -6.25 13.66
C MET A 53 12.18 -5.20 14.05
N THR A 54 12.10 -4.82 15.33
CA THR A 54 11.20 -3.77 15.80
C THR A 54 11.57 -2.41 15.21
N ASN A 55 12.86 -2.05 15.21
CA ASN A 55 13.31 -0.78 14.65
C ASN A 55 13.07 -0.71 13.13
N PHE A 56 13.33 -1.80 12.40
CA PHE A 56 13.02 -1.88 10.97
C PHE A 56 11.52 -1.70 10.70
N TYR A 57 10.66 -2.31 11.52
CA TYR A 57 9.20 -2.16 11.38
C TYR A 57 8.76 -0.71 11.59
N MET A 58 9.24 -0.05 12.65
CA MET A 58 8.93 1.34 12.93
C MET A 58 9.39 2.25 11.77
N LEU A 59 10.63 2.08 11.31
CA LEU A 59 11.20 2.86 10.22
C LEU A 59 10.43 2.64 8.91
N THR A 60 10.08 1.40 8.61
CA THR A 60 9.29 1.07 7.42
C THR A 60 7.91 1.72 7.44
N THR A 61 7.25 1.72 8.60
CA THR A 61 5.93 2.33 8.77
C THR A 61 6.01 3.85 8.59
N MET A 62 7.02 4.49 9.18
CA MET A 62 7.30 5.92 9.00
C MET A 62 7.57 6.28 7.54
N VAL A 63 8.50 5.56 6.88
CA VAL A 63 8.85 5.80 5.47
C VAL A 63 7.64 5.61 4.57
N LYS A 64 6.82 4.56 4.78
CA LYS A 64 5.56 4.38 4.05
C LYS A 64 4.65 5.60 4.19
N LEU A 65 4.42 6.05 5.42
CA LEU A 65 3.48 7.14 5.70
C LEU A 65 3.93 8.45 5.06
N VAL A 66 5.22 8.80 5.17
CA VAL A 66 5.81 9.99 4.52
C VAL A 66 5.77 9.86 2.99
N THR A 67 6.14 8.70 2.44
CA THR A 67 6.15 8.46 0.98
C THR A 67 4.75 8.60 0.40
N TYR A 68 3.76 8.00 1.07
CA TYR A 68 2.37 8.05 0.66
C TYR A 68 1.82 9.47 0.73
N LEU A 69 2.13 10.23 1.79
CA LEU A 69 1.76 11.63 1.89
C LEU A 69 2.37 12.47 0.77
N ALA A 70 3.66 12.28 0.48
CA ALA A 70 4.34 12.98 -0.61
C ALA A 70 3.69 12.69 -1.98
N ILE A 71 3.36 11.43 -2.26
CA ILE A 71 2.68 11.03 -3.49
C ILE A 71 1.30 11.68 -3.59
N LEU A 72 0.52 11.67 -2.50
CA LEU A 72 -0.78 12.33 -2.45
C LEU A 72 -0.67 13.83 -2.74
N LEU A 73 0.30 14.52 -2.13
CA LEU A 73 0.52 15.94 -2.34
C LEU A 73 0.94 16.26 -3.78
N ILE A 74 1.90 15.53 -4.34
CA ILE A 74 2.35 15.72 -5.72
C ILE A 74 1.17 15.53 -6.69
N TYR A 75 0.38 14.47 -6.50
CA TYR A 75 -0.78 14.23 -7.36
C TYR A 75 -1.86 15.31 -7.20
N ALA A 76 -2.14 15.74 -5.97
CA ALA A 76 -3.13 16.78 -5.71
C ALA A 76 -2.75 18.14 -6.32
N LEU A 77 -1.46 18.46 -6.37
CA LEU A 77 -0.95 19.68 -7.00
C LEU A 77 -0.96 19.60 -8.53
N MET A 78 -0.66 18.44 -9.12
CA MET A 78 -0.66 18.27 -10.57
C MET A 78 -2.08 18.14 -11.16
N PHE A 79 -3.00 17.46 -10.46
CA PHE A 79 -4.35 17.15 -10.95
C PHE A 79 -5.42 17.44 -9.88
N PRO A 80 -5.65 18.71 -9.52
CA PRO A 80 -6.57 19.09 -8.44
C PRO A 80 -8.02 18.68 -8.70
N ALA A 81 -8.43 18.56 -9.98
CA ALA A 81 -9.78 18.15 -10.37
C ALA A 81 -10.11 16.70 -9.94
N ASP A 82 -9.14 15.78 -10.07
CA ASP A 82 -9.30 14.36 -9.73
C ASP A 82 -8.71 14.00 -8.36
N ALA A 83 -8.05 14.95 -7.70
CA ALA A 83 -7.31 14.74 -6.46
C ALA A 83 -8.17 14.12 -5.36
N LYS A 84 -9.41 14.57 -5.19
CA LYS A 84 -10.31 14.05 -4.14
C LYS A 84 -10.58 12.56 -4.32
N SER A 85 -10.93 12.14 -5.53
CA SER A 85 -11.20 10.73 -5.84
C SER A 85 -9.94 9.86 -5.73
N PHE A 86 -8.78 10.40 -6.12
CA PHE A 86 -7.48 9.73 -5.96
C PHE A 86 -7.11 9.53 -4.48
N ILE A 87 -7.27 10.57 -3.64
CA ILE A 87 -6.97 10.49 -2.21
C ILE A 87 -7.85 9.45 -1.52
N ILE A 88 -9.15 9.43 -1.81
CA ILE A 88 -10.10 8.48 -1.20
C ILE A 88 -9.76 7.04 -1.57
N THR A 89 -9.52 6.77 -2.86
CA THR A 89 -9.12 5.43 -3.32
C THR A 89 -7.78 5.00 -2.73
N PHE A 90 -6.80 5.91 -2.70
CA PHE A 90 -5.51 5.66 -2.10
C PHE A 90 -5.61 5.35 -0.60
N MET A 91 -6.43 6.10 0.14
CA MET A 91 -6.70 5.84 1.57
C MET A 91 -7.36 4.49 1.81
N MET A 92 -8.32 4.09 0.97
CA MET A 92 -8.93 2.77 1.06
C MET A 92 -7.89 1.65 0.86
N TYR A 93 -7.06 1.75 -0.18
CA TYR A 93 -5.99 0.77 -0.40
C TYR A 93 -4.98 0.75 0.74
N TYR A 94 -4.58 1.93 1.23
CA TYR A 94 -3.68 2.05 2.36
C TYR A 94 -4.22 1.30 3.58
N LEU A 95 -5.49 1.52 3.95
CA LEU A 95 -6.10 0.85 5.09
C LEU A 95 -6.18 -0.66 4.90
N CYS A 96 -6.67 -1.13 3.75
CA CYS A 96 -6.74 -2.57 3.46
C CYS A 96 -5.36 -3.23 3.59
N PHE A 97 -4.34 -2.69 2.91
CA PHE A 97 -2.98 -3.24 2.96
C PHE A 97 -2.37 -3.16 4.36
N THR A 98 -2.58 -2.07 5.08
CA THR A 98 -2.04 -1.90 6.45
C THR A 98 -2.67 -2.89 7.42
N ILE A 99 -3.99 -3.12 7.31
CA ILE A 99 -4.71 -4.14 8.08
C ILE A 99 -4.10 -5.51 7.79
N PHE A 100 -4.04 -5.93 6.51
CA PHE A 100 -3.45 -7.22 6.13
C PHE A 100 -2.02 -7.39 6.63
N GLU A 101 -1.17 -6.37 6.45
CA GLU A 101 0.23 -6.39 6.88
C GLU A 101 0.36 -6.51 8.41
N THR A 102 -0.48 -5.78 9.16
CA THR A 102 -0.47 -5.80 10.63
C THR A 102 -0.96 -7.14 11.16
N PHE A 103 -2.06 -7.68 10.62
CA PHE A 103 -2.58 -9.00 11.00
C PHE A 103 -1.56 -10.12 10.75
N TYR A 104 -0.91 -10.11 9.58
CA TYR A 104 0.12 -11.10 9.25
C TYR A 104 1.32 -11.00 10.21
N LYS A 105 1.72 -9.79 10.57
CA LYS A 105 2.83 -9.56 11.52
C LYS A 105 2.49 -10.00 12.94
N ILE A 106 1.30 -9.66 13.46
CA ILE A 106 0.85 -10.11 14.79
C ILE A 106 0.84 -11.63 14.85
N LYS A 107 0.25 -12.30 13.84
CA LYS A 107 0.23 -13.76 13.76
C LYS A 107 1.63 -14.36 13.72
N THR A 108 2.57 -13.72 13.01
CA THR A 108 3.96 -14.18 12.89
C THR A 108 4.78 -13.96 14.17
N ASN A 109 4.47 -12.91 14.94
CA ASN A 109 5.14 -12.61 16.20
C ASN A 109 4.62 -13.50 17.35
N ASN A 110 3.33 -13.83 17.36
CA ASN A 110 2.68 -14.67 18.37
C ASN A 110 2.95 -16.19 18.20
N GLN A 111 3.80 -16.57 17.24
CA GLN A 111 4.26 -17.95 17.02
C GLN A 111 5.70 -18.15 17.54
N ARG A 112 6.19 -17.23 18.37
CA ARG A 112 7.41 -17.38 19.18
C ARG A 112 7.03 -17.47 20.65
#